data_AF-A0AAU1I0Z3-F1
#
_entry.id   AF-A0AAU1I0Z3-F1
#
_cell.length_a   1.000
_cell.length_b   1.000
_cell.length_c   1.000
_cell.angle_alpha   90.00
_cell.angle_beta   90.00
_cell.angle_gamma   90.00
#
_symmetry.space_group_name_H-M   'P 1'
#
loop_
_entity.id
_entity.type
_entity.pdbx_description
1 polymer ?
#
loop_
_entity_poly.entity_id
_entity_poly.type
_entity_poly.pdbx_seq_one_letter_code
_entity_poly.pdbx_strand_id
1 'polypeptide(L)' 'MFFRDKNCRTCRSMQVFRKLDNRERAAIKEKHSFTADLWRCTAEGCRWYQPWHRQSDGGLLPEELKIQAAATEPG' A
#
# COMPACT_ATOMS: atom_id res chain seq x y z
N MET A 1 -5.75 -10.13 17.64
CA MET A 1 -6.17 -10.07 16.23
C MET A 1 -5.89 -8.68 15.66
N PHE A 2 -4.90 -8.53 14.78
CA PHE A 2 -4.75 -7.30 14.00
C PHE A 2 -5.47 -7.52 12.67
N PHE A 3 -6.61 -6.87 12.44
CA PHE A 3 -7.40 -6.96 11.20
C PHE A 3 -6.67 -6.25 10.05
N ARG A 4 -5.57 -6.83 9.59
CA ARG A 4 -4.75 -6.29 8.50
C ARG A 4 -5.33 -6.62 7.13
N ASP A 5 -6.18 -7.65 7.06
CA ASP A 5 -6.88 -8.04 5.85
C ASP A 5 -7.94 -7.00 5.50
N LYS A 6 -7.73 -6.30 4.39
CA LYS A 6 -8.70 -5.36 3.83
C LYS A 6 -8.92 -5.68 2.36
N ASN A 7 -10.09 -5.28 1.85
CA ASN A 7 -10.38 -5.44 0.44
C ASN A 7 -9.49 -4.47 -0.35
N CYS A 8 -8.65 -5.01 -1.22
CA CYS A 8 -7.84 -4.22 -2.14
C CYS A 8 -8.61 -4.05 -3.46
N ARG A 9 -8.86 -2.81 -3.89
CA ARG A 9 -9.59 -2.56 -5.13
C ARG A 9 -8.79 -2.94 -6.39
N THR A 10 -7.46 -2.90 -6.31
CA THR A 10 -6.56 -3.33 -7.38
C THR A 10 -6.50 -4.85 -7.49
N CYS A 11 -6.35 -5.57 -6.38
CA CYS A 11 -6.30 -7.04 -6.39
C CYS A 11 -7.69 -7.68 -6.46
N ARG A 12 -8.77 -6.91 -6.20
CA ARG A 12 -10.16 -7.38 -6.08
C ARG A 12 -10.31 -8.56 -5.11
N SER A 13 -9.52 -8.56 -4.04
CA SER A 13 -9.47 -9.62 -3.03
C SER A 13 -9.02 -9.06 -1.69
N MET A 14 -9.24 -9.83 -0.62
CA MET A 14 -8.76 -9.54 0.72
C MET A 14 -7.25 -9.72 0.76
N GLN A 15 -6.52 -8.62 0.86
CA GLN A 15 -5.08 -8.64 0.99
C GLN A 15 -4.68 -8.10 2.35
N VAL A 16 -3.49 -8.49 2.79
CA VAL A 16 -2.88 -7.91 3.98
C VAL A 16 -2.44 -6.48 3.65
N PHE A 17 -2.86 -5.55 4.49
CA PHE A 17 -2.41 -4.18 4.47
C PHE A 17 -1.43 -3.95 5.61
N ARG A 18 -0.37 -3.20 5.32
CA ARG A 18 0.58 -2.70 6.32
C ARG A 18 0.53 -1.20 6.36
N LYS A 19 0.79 -0.63 7.54
CA LYS A 19 0.98 0.81 7.68
C LYS A 19 2.17 1.24 6.81
N LEU A 20 2.06 2.40 6.16
CA LEU A 20 3.17 2.93 5.38
C LEU A 20 4.35 3.27 6.29
N ASP A 21 5.56 2.92 5.85
CA ASP A 21 6.81 3.29 6.47
C ASP A 21 7.13 4.77 6.25
N ASN A 22 8.00 5.35 7.07
CA ASN A 22 8.39 6.76 6.95
C ASN A 22 8.89 7.13 5.54
N ARG A 23 9.61 6.23 4.86
CA ARG A 23 10.06 6.45 3.48
C ARG A 23 8.89 6.58 2.49
N GLU A 24 7.92 5.69 2.61
CA GLU A 24 6.76 5.68 1.72
C GLU A 24 5.84 6.87 2.01
N ARG A 25 5.67 7.18 3.30
CA ARG A 25 4.95 8.37 3.77
C ARG A 25 5.60 9.64 3.26
N ALA A 26 6.93 9.74 3.27
CA ALA A 26 7.65 10.90 2.74
C ALA A 26 7.42 11.07 1.23
N ALA A 27 7.46 9.98 0.46
CA ALA A 27 7.24 10.00 -0.98
C ALA A 27 5.83 10.44 -1.39
N ILE A 28 4.81 10.17 -0.57
CA ILE A 28 3.44 10.64 -0.82
C ILE A 28 3.07 11.89 0.00
N LYS A 29 3.96 12.38 0.87
CA LYS A 29 3.68 13.52 1.75
C LYS A 29 3.36 14.78 0.94
N GLU A 30 3.98 14.91 -0.24
CA GLU A 30 3.71 16.01 -1.18
C GLU A 30 2.32 15.92 -1.82
N LYS A 31 1.74 14.71 -1.94
CA LYS A 31 0.39 14.49 -2.49
C LYS A 31 -0.70 14.39 -1.43
N HIS A 32 -0.34 13.97 -0.21
CA HIS A 32 -1.26 13.79 0.90
C HIS A 32 -0.64 14.33 2.19
N SER A 33 -1.23 15.39 2.74
CA SER A 33 -0.79 15.98 4.01
C SER A 33 -1.00 15.04 5.22
N PHE A 34 -1.96 14.10 5.13
CA PHE A 34 -2.27 13.14 6.20
C PHE A 34 -1.83 11.72 5.82
N THR A 35 -0.61 11.35 6.22
CA THR A 35 -0.02 10.03 5.97
C THR A 35 0.04 9.13 7.21
N ALA A 36 -0.43 9.60 8.36
CA ALA A 36 -0.31 8.89 9.64
C ALA A 36 -1.17 7.62 9.73
N ASP A 37 -2.26 7.55 8.98
CA ASP A 37 -3.22 6.43 8.99
C ASP A 37 -3.40 5.80 7.62
N LEU A 38 -2.44 6.00 6.73
CA LEU A 38 -2.43 5.37 5.41
C LEU A 38 -1.77 3.99 5.51
N TRP A 39 -2.38 3.03 4.80
CA TRP A 39 -1.95 1.64 4.77
C TRP A 39 -1.83 1.19 3.33
N ARG A 40 -0.77 0.48 2.98
CA ARG A 40 -0.58 -0.09 1.65
C ARG A 40 -0.86 -1.58 1.63
N CYS A 41 -1.36 -2.05 0.51
CA CYS A 41 -1.43 -3.47 0.20
C CYS A 41 -0.01 -4.05 0.15
N THR A 42 0.18 -5.25 0.69
CA THR A 42 1.45 -6.00 0.62
C THR A 42 1.48 -7.02 -0.51
N ALA A 43 0.46 -7.04 -1.37
CA ALA A 43 0.43 -7.93 -2.53
C ALA A 43 1.52 -7.54 -3.54
N GLU A 44 2.11 -8.56 -4.14
CA GLU A 44 3.11 -8.39 -5.19
C GLU A 44 2.54 -7.66 -6.40
N GLY A 45 3.30 -6.70 -6.92
CA GLY A 45 2.86 -5.81 -8.00
C GLY A 45 1.79 -4.79 -7.61
N CYS A 46 1.23 -4.86 -6.39
CA CYS A 46 0.20 -3.94 -5.95
C CYS A 46 0.80 -2.65 -5.38
N ARG A 47 0.18 -1.54 -5.79
CA ARG A 47 0.54 -0.18 -5.38
C ARG A 47 -0.58 0.50 -4.62
N TRP A 48 -1.68 -0.19 -4.37
CA TRP A 48 -2.83 0.41 -3.71
C TRP A 48 -2.50 0.74 -2.26
N TYR A 49 -2.75 1.99 -1.87
CA TYR A 49 -2.77 2.42 -0.48
C TYR A 49 -4.13 3.02 -0.15
N GLN A 50 -4.57 2.89 1.09
CA GLN A 50 -5.82 3.43 1.57
C GLN A 50 -5.74 3.79 3.06
N PRO A 51 -6.50 4.81 3.50
CA PRO A 51 -6.65 5.09 4.92
C PRO A 51 -7.29 3.92 5.67
N TRP A 52 -6.87 3.70 6.92
CA TRP A 52 -7.43 2.67 7.78
C TRP A 52 -8.95 2.78 7.93
N HIS A 53 -9.44 4.01 8.14
CA HIS A 53 -10.85 4.33 8.39
C HIS A 53 -11.68 4.60 7.13
N ARG A 54 -11.05 4.80 5.95
CA ARG A 54 -11.74 5.12 4.69
C ARG A 54 -11.11 4.39 3.52
N GLN A 55 -11.63 3.20 3.21
CA GLN A 55 -11.11 2.35 2.12
C GLN A 55 -11.32 2.97 0.72
N SER A 56 -12.33 3.83 0.55
CA SER A 56 -12.64 4.49 -0.73
C SER A 56 -11.75 5.68 -1.06
N ASP A 57 -11.04 6.24 -0.08
CA ASP A 57 -10.17 7.42 -0.24
C ASP A 57 -8.70 7.01 -0.50
N GLY A 58 -8.53 5.80 -1.02
CA GLY A 58 -7.22 5.24 -1.35
C GLY A 58 -6.68 5.73 -2.69
N GLY A 59 -5.37 5.60 -2.86
CA GLY A 59 -4.65 5.96 -4.08
C GLY A 59 -3.65 4.88 -4.50
N LEU A 60 -2.88 5.20 -5.54
CA LEU A 60 -1.80 4.36 -6.04
C LEU A 60 -0.46 4.97 -5.67
N LEU A 61 0.39 4.19 -5.00
CA LEU A 61 1.77 4.55 -4.70
C LEU A 61 2.53 4.76 -6.01
N PRO A 62 3.56 5.64 -5.99
CA PRO A 62 4.45 5.81 -7.13
C PRO A 62 5.10 4.47 -7.50
N GLU A 63 5.48 4.35 -8.78
CA GLU A 63 6.02 3.10 -9.33
C GLU A 63 7.30 2.66 -8.64
N GLU A 64 8.09 3.63 -8.15
CA GLU A 64 9.31 3.42 -7.36
C GLU A 64 9.06 2.65 -6.05
N LEU A 65 7.85 2.73 -5.51
CA LEU A 65 7.44 2.02 -4.29
C LEU A 65 6.61 0.77 -4.59
N LYS A 66 6.50 0.36 -5.86
CA LYS A 66 5.86 -0.91 -6.22
C LYS A 66 6.52 -2.04 -5.44
N ILE A 67 5.72 -2.88 -4.79
CA ILE A 67 6.22 -4.15 -4.27
C ILE A 67 6.58 -4.95 -5.51
N GLN A 68 7.85 -4.99 -5.81
CA GLN A 68 8.37 -5.91 -6.80
C GLN A 68 8.14 -7.30 -6.20
N ALA A 69 7.36 -8.14 -6.89
CA ALA A 69 7.53 -9.57 -6.74
C ALA A 69 9.03 -9.79 -6.92
N ALA A 70 9.71 -10.35 -5.92
CA ALA A 70 11.16 -10.44 -5.99
C ALA A 70 11.50 -11.08 -7.34
N ALA A 71 12.19 -10.33 -8.20
CA ALA A 71 12.92 -10.91 -9.31
C ALA A 71 14.03 -11.74 -8.67
N THR A 72 13.66 -12.95 -8.23
CA THR A 72 14.59 -14.05 -8.19
C THR A 72 14.74 -14.48 -9.63
N GLU A 73 15.59 -13.78 -10.38
CA GLU A 73 16.22 -14.40 -11.54
C GLU A 73 17.25 -15.38 -10.96
N PRO A 74 17.08 -16.71 -11.10
CA PRO A 74 18.16 -17.64 -10.83
C PRO A 74 19.22 -17.41 -11.91
N GLY A 75 20.43 -17.05 -11.46
CA GLY A 75 21.61 -16.96 -12.31
C GLY A 75 22.04 -18.30 -12.90
#